data_AF-A0A523TKU6-F1
#
_entry.id   AF-A0A523TKU6-F1
#
_cell.length_a   1.000
_cell.length_b   1.000
_cell.length_c   1.000
_cell.angle_alpha   90.00
_cell.angle_beta   90.00
_cell.angle_gamma   90.00
#
_symmetry.space_group_name_H-M   'P 1'
#
loop_
_entity.id
_entity.type
_entity.pdbx_description
1 polymer ?
#
loop_
_entity_poly.entity_id
_entity_poly.type
_entity_poly.pdbx_seq_one_letter_code
_entity_poly.pdbx_strand_id
1 'polypeptide(L)'
;LIGSFDMLVMSDEIIGMAKRFMRGIPTTKEDLAVDLIDKVGPGGSYLTEEHTLKHFKTEHWYPRLMDRSEYRKWSSEGGKTLAQRTNEMVKKILEEYKPFPLEEKKKKEIIALIKNEEKSRKLREE
;
A
#
# COMPACT_ATOMS: atom_id res chain seq x y z
N LEU A 1 -2.72 -10.79 -13.31
CA LEU A 1 -3.11 -10.15 -12.03
C LEU A 1 -3.99 -11.08 -11.19
N ILE A 2 -5.16 -11.49 -11.69
CA ILE A 2 -6.05 -12.47 -11.06
C ILE A 2 -5.49 -13.88 -11.26
N GLY A 3 -4.82 -14.44 -10.26
CA GLY A 3 -4.28 -15.81 -10.29
C GLY A 3 -2.95 -16.00 -9.54
N SER A 4 -2.23 -14.92 -9.22
CA SER A 4 -1.02 -14.96 -8.40
C SER A 4 -1.16 -13.96 -7.26
N PHE A 5 -1.13 -14.45 -6.02
CA PHE A 5 -1.17 -13.58 -4.84
C PHE A 5 0.06 -12.67 -4.76
N ASP A 6 1.23 -13.19 -5.12
CA ASP A 6 2.46 -12.41 -5.14
C ASP A 6 2.35 -11.21 -6.09
N MET A 7 1.80 -11.43 -7.29
CA MET A 7 1.57 -10.35 -8.25
C MET A 7 0.51 -9.35 -7.77
N LEU A 8 -0.53 -9.79 -7.05
CA LEU A 8 -1.54 -8.89 -6.48
C LEU A 8 -0.92 -7.97 -5.41
N VAL A 9 -0.13 -8.54 -4.50
CA VAL A 9 0.55 -7.79 -3.45
C VAL A 9 1.61 -6.84 -4.02
N MET A 10 2.37 -7.27 -5.04
CA MET A 10 3.29 -6.37 -5.76
C MET A 10 2.56 -5.27 -6.53
N SER A 11 1.39 -5.56 -7.10
CA SER A 11 0.57 -4.55 -7.77
C SER A 11 0.10 -3.47 -6.79
N ASP A 12 -0.31 -3.85 -5.57
CA ASP A 12 -0.69 -2.91 -4.51
C ASP A 12 0.47 -1.95 -4.15
N GLU A 13 1.70 -2.46 -4.08
CA GLU A 13 2.90 -1.64 -3.85
C GLU A 13 3.13 -0.63 -4.99
N ILE A 14 3.05 -1.08 -6.25
CA ILE A 14 3.23 -0.22 -7.42
C ILE A 14 2.11 0.82 -7.51
N ILE A 15 0.87 0.44 -7.23
CA ILE A 15 -0.28 1.36 -7.20
C ILE A 15 -0.08 2.41 -6.09
N GLY A 16 0.46 2.04 -4.93
CA GLY A 16 0.82 3.00 -3.88
C GLY A 16 1.80 4.06 -4.38
N MET A 17 2.86 3.63 -5.07
CA MET A 17 3.84 4.53 -5.69
C MET A 17 3.19 5.42 -6.78
N ALA A 18 2.38 4.83 -7.65
CA ALA A 18 1.67 5.55 -8.71
C ALA A 18 0.72 6.61 -8.15
N LYS A 19 -0.04 6.30 -7.09
CA LYS A 19 -0.89 7.26 -6.39
C LYS A 19 -0.10 8.45 -5.83
N ARG A 20 1.10 8.21 -5.27
CA ARG A 20 1.98 9.30 -4.82
C ARG A 20 2.42 10.19 -5.99
N PHE A 21 2.80 9.59 -7.11
CA PHE A 21 3.20 10.32 -8.30
C PHE A 21 2.05 11.16 -8.86
N MET A 22 0.84 10.58 -8.91
CA MET A 22 -0.37 11.26 -9.39
C MET A 22 -0.84 12.43 -8.53
N ARG A 23 -0.34 12.60 -7.30
CA ARG A 23 -0.58 13.82 -6.50
C ARG A 23 0.01 15.08 -7.16
N GLY A 24 0.93 14.92 -8.12
CA GLY A 24 1.60 16.02 -8.78
C GLY A 24 2.61 16.73 -7.88
N ILE A 25 3.02 17.92 -8.32
CA ILE A 25 3.95 18.79 -7.60
C ILE A 25 3.18 20.04 -7.17
N PRO A 26 2.91 20.21 -5.87
CA PRO A 26 2.25 21.42 -5.39
C PRO A 26 3.23 22.60 -5.48
N THR A 27 2.70 23.80 -5.74
CA THR A 27 3.49 25.01 -6.08
C THR A 27 3.14 26.20 -5.17
N THR A 28 2.63 25.94 -3.97
CA THR A 28 2.39 27.02 -3.01
C THR A 28 3.71 27.57 -2.46
N LYS A 29 3.68 28.74 -1.83
CA LYS A 29 4.88 29.32 -1.20
C LYS A 29 5.55 28.36 -0.22
N GLU A 30 4.76 27.61 0.56
CA GLU A 30 5.25 26.61 1.51
C GLU A 30 5.96 25.45 0.79
N ASP A 31 5.40 24.97 -0.31
CA ASP A 31 5.95 23.82 -1.06
C ASP A 31 7.26 24.16 -1.77
N LEU A 32 7.37 25.40 -2.26
CA LEU A 32 8.57 25.87 -2.94
C LEU A 32 9.75 26.08 -1.98
N ALA A 33 9.48 26.31 -0.69
CA ALA A 33 10.47 26.43 0.37
C ALA A 33 11.62 27.42 0.10
N VAL A 34 11.39 28.45 -0.73
CA VAL A 34 12.45 29.38 -1.19
C VAL A 34 13.10 30.13 -0.03
N ASP A 35 12.32 30.58 0.95
CA ASP A 35 12.82 31.28 2.13
C ASP A 35 13.76 30.37 2.97
N LEU A 36 13.48 29.05 3.00
CA LEU A 36 14.33 28.08 3.67
C LEU A 36 15.62 27.81 2.91
N ILE A 37 15.54 27.73 1.57
CA ILE A 37 16.71 27.54 0.71
C ILE A 37 17.72 28.68 0.90
N ASP A 38 17.22 29.93 0.94
CA ASP A 38 18.04 31.12 1.20
C ASP A 38 18.65 31.09 2.63
N LYS A 39 17.85 30.74 3.63
CA LYS A 39 18.29 30.61 5.04
C LYS A 39 19.40 29.58 5.22
N VAL A 40 19.26 28.38 4.64
CA VAL A 40 20.21 27.27 4.82
C VAL A 40 21.50 27.54 4.03
N GLY A 41 21.37 28.08 2.82
CA GLY A 41 22.50 28.48 1.98
C GLY A 41 23.39 27.32 1.51
N PRO A 42 24.46 27.63 0.76
CA PRO A 42 25.38 26.63 0.21
C PRO A 42 26.11 25.83 1.29
N GLY A 43 26.15 24.50 1.14
CA GLY A 43 26.83 23.61 2.09
C GLY A 43 26.06 23.34 3.39
N GLY A 44 24.87 23.95 3.56
CA GLY A 44 23.99 23.68 4.70
C GLY A 44 23.24 22.36 4.60
N SER A 45 22.51 22.01 5.67
CA SER A 45 21.72 20.78 5.78
C SER A 45 20.27 21.11 6.14
N TYR A 46 19.34 20.38 5.54
CA TYR A 46 17.90 20.53 5.76
C TYR A 46 17.36 19.51 6.77
N LEU A 47 18.17 18.56 7.24
CA LEU A 47 17.70 17.43 8.06
C LEU A 47 17.10 17.86 9.40
N THR A 48 17.56 18.96 9.96
CA THR A 48 17.15 19.48 11.27
C THR A 48 16.17 20.66 11.17
N GLU A 49 15.74 21.04 9.96
CA GLU A 49 14.85 22.18 9.76
C GLU A 49 13.39 21.80 10.07
N GLU A 50 12.65 22.73 10.69
CA GLU A 50 11.23 22.51 11.04
C GLU A 50 10.36 22.20 9.81
N HIS A 51 10.65 22.82 8.67
CA HIS A 51 9.97 22.55 7.40
C HIS A 51 10.11 21.07 7.00
N THR A 52 11.32 20.52 7.07
CA THR A 52 11.56 19.10 6.82
C THR A 52 10.76 18.24 7.78
N LEU A 53 10.80 18.52 9.09
CA LEU A 53 10.04 17.76 10.08
C LEU A 53 8.52 17.77 9.81
N LYS A 54 7.99 18.92 9.41
CA LYS A 54 6.56 19.12 9.10
C LYS A 54 6.11 18.33 7.87
N HIS A 55 6.93 18.29 6.81
CA HIS A 55 6.55 17.72 5.51
C HIS A 55 7.06 16.30 5.26
N PHE A 56 8.08 15.84 6.00
CA PHE A 56 8.76 14.57 5.73
C PHE A 56 7.80 13.37 5.68
N LYS A 57 6.86 13.28 6.62
CA LYS A 57 5.91 12.16 6.72
C LYS A 57 4.80 12.20 5.67
N THR A 58 4.48 13.37 5.12
CA THR A 58 3.36 13.57 4.19
C THR A 58 3.79 13.59 2.74
N GLU A 59 5.01 14.08 2.47
CA GLU A 59 5.53 14.21 1.11
C GLU A 59 6.31 12.99 0.63
N HIS A 60 6.78 12.13 1.51
CA HIS A 60 7.44 10.88 1.10
C HIS A 60 6.45 9.72 1.04
N TRP A 61 6.57 8.92 -0.03
CA TRP A 61 5.97 7.58 -0.06
C TRP A 61 7.03 6.55 0.35
N TYR A 62 6.72 5.79 1.40
CA TYR A 62 7.56 4.71 1.89
C TYR A 62 7.05 3.36 1.38
N PRO A 63 7.91 2.58 0.71
CA PRO A 63 7.55 1.23 0.30
C PRO A 63 7.35 0.32 1.52
N ARG A 64 6.45 -0.66 1.38
CA ARG A 64 6.26 -1.75 2.35
C ARG A 64 7.04 -3.00 1.96
N LEU A 65 7.28 -3.21 0.67
CA LEU A 65 7.94 -4.41 0.13
C LEU A 65 9.30 -4.11 -0.47
N MET A 66 9.45 -2.97 -1.15
CA MET A 66 10.73 -2.58 -1.73
C MET A 66 11.69 -2.14 -0.62
N ASP A 67 12.79 -2.85 -0.47
CA ASP A 67 13.79 -2.55 0.55
C ASP A 67 14.76 -1.48 0.02
N ARG A 68 14.88 -0.38 0.75
CA ARG A 68 15.79 0.74 0.46
C ARG A 68 16.91 0.86 1.51
N SER A 69 17.08 -0.17 2.34
CA SER A 69 18.12 -0.22 3.36
C SER A 69 19.50 -0.36 2.72
N GLU A 70 20.52 0.10 3.45
CA GLU A 70 21.91 -0.17 3.08
C GLU A 70 22.20 -1.67 3.07
N TYR A 71 23.11 -2.11 2.20
CA TYR A 71 23.45 -3.52 2.03
C TYR A 71 23.83 -4.21 3.34
N ARG A 72 24.64 -3.56 4.20
CA ARG A 72 25.07 -4.14 5.48
C ARG A 72 23.87 -4.44 6.38
N LYS A 73 22.92 -3.51 6.46
CA LYS A 73 21.69 -3.66 7.23
C LYS A 73 20.83 -4.79 6.66
N TRP A 74 20.52 -4.75 5.38
CA TRP A 74 19.76 -5.78 4.68
C TRP A 74 20.36 -7.19 4.88
N SER A 75 21.68 -7.30 4.75
CA SER A 75 22.42 -8.55 4.95
C SER A 75 22.33 -9.04 6.41
N SER A 76 22.51 -8.14 7.39
CA SER A 76 22.40 -8.49 8.81
C SER A 76 20.98 -8.90 9.24
N GLU A 77 19.95 -8.42 8.54
CA GLU A 77 18.53 -8.76 8.77
C GLU A 77 18.10 -10.04 8.01
N GLY A 78 19.06 -10.79 7.47
CA GLY A 78 18.83 -12.08 6.81
C GLY A 78 18.71 -12.01 5.29
N GLY A 79 18.96 -10.84 4.68
CA GLY A 79 19.14 -10.74 3.23
C GLY A 79 17.92 -11.15 2.41
N LYS A 80 16.71 -10.88 2.90
CA LYS A 80 15.49 -11.36 2.23
C LYS A 80 15.38 -10.80 0.82
N THR A 81 15.05 -11.67 -0.11
CA THR A 81 14.68 -11.29 -1.48
C THR A 81 13.30 -10.62 -1.50
N LEU A 82 13.01 -9.89 -2.59
CA LEU A 82 11.69 -9.32 -2.78
C LEU A 82 10.60 -10.41 -2.80
N ALA A 83 10.85 -11.54 -3.46
CA ALA A 83 9.92 -12.66 -3.52
C ALA A 83 9.57 -13.21 -2.13
N GLN A 84 10.56 -13.34 -1.25
CA GLN A 84 10.33 -13.77 0.14
C GLN A 84 9.46 -12.77 0.91
N ARG A 85 9.78 -11.47 0.84
CA ARG A 85 8.97 -10.42 1.50
C ARG A 85 7.53 -10.38 0.97
N THR A 86 7.36 -10.55 -0.33
CA THR A 86 6.04 -10.62 -0.96
C THR A 86 5.25 -11.82 -0.46
N ASN A 87 5.86 -13.01 -0.40
CA ASN A 87 5.20 -14.22 0.09
C ASN A 87 4.81 -14.10 1.58
N GLU A 88 5.67 -13.50 2.40
CA GLU A 88 5.38 -13.21 3.81
C GLU A 88 4.19 -12.27 3.96
N MET A 89 4.13 -11.21 3.14
CA MET A 89 3.00 -10.28 3.15
C MET A 89 1.70 -10.94 2.71
N VAL A 90 1.73 -11.81 1.69
CA VAL A 90 0.56 -12.59 1.26
C VAL A 90 0.03 -13.43 2.42
N LYS A 91 0.90 -14.21 3.08
CA LYS A 91 0.52 -15.04 4.23
C LYS A 91 -0.06 -14.20 5.36
N LYS A 92 0.60 -13.10 5.70
CA LYS A 92 0.14 -12.16 6.72
C LYS A 92 -1.27 -11.63 6.43
N ILE A 93 -1.53 -11.19 5.20
CA ILE A 93 -2.86 -10.70 4.81
C ILE A 93 -3.91 -11.81 4.98
N LEU A 94 -3.62 -13.02 4.51
CA LEU A 94 -4.57 -14.15 4.59
C LEU A 94 -4.85 -14.59 6.03
N GLU A 95 -3.86 -14.50 6.92
CA GLU A 95 -3.98 -14.87 8.33
C GLU A 95 -4.68 -13.78 9.17
N GLU A 96 -4.37 -12.50 8.93
CA GLU A 96 -4.84 -11.40 9.77
C GLU A 96 -6.16 -10.76 9.27
N TYR A 97 -6.50 -10.90 7.99
CA TYR A 97 -7.66 -10.23 7.41
C TYR A 97 -8.97 -10.74 8.02
N LYS A 98 -9.75 -9.82 8.61
CA LYS A 98 -11.10 -10.07 9.10
C LYS A 98 -12.09 -9.38 8.17
N PRO A 99 -12.98 -10.14 7.48
CA PRO A 99 -14.02 -9.55 6.67
C PRO A 99 -14.88 -8.57 7.48
N PHE A 100 -15.33 -7.49 6.83
CA PHE A 100 -16.28 -6.58 7.45
C PHE A 100 -17.55 -7.35 7.84
N PRO A 101 -18.02 -7.23 9.10
CA PRO A 101 -19.17 -7.99 9.57
C PRO A 101 -20.43 -7.55 8.81
N LEU A 102 -21.09 -8.52 8.18
CA LEU A 102 -22.39 -8.31 7.56
C LEU A 102 -23.51 -8.61 8.56
N GLU A 103 -24.55 -7.78 8.56
CA GLU A 103 -25.75 -8.02 9.37
C GLU A 103 -26.35 -9.40 9.06
N GLU A 104 -26.66 -10.17 10.10
CA GLU A 104 -27.07 -11.57 9.98
C GLU A 104 -28.33 -11.75 9.12
N LYS A 105 -29.26 -10.78 9.18
CA LYS A 105 -30.45 -10.77 8.32
C LYS A 105 -30.08 -10.71 6.83
N LYS A 106 -29.20 -9.78 6.46
CA LYS A 106 -28.72 -9.61 5.07
C LYS A 106 -27.95 -10.84 4.61
N LYS A 107 -27.13 -11.44 5.48
CA LYS A 107 -26.40 -12.68 5.18
C LYS A 107 -27.36 -13.82 4.83
N LYS A 108 -28.43 -14.00 5.61
CA LYS A 108 -29.46 -15.02 5.36
C LYS A 108 -30.21 -14.76 4.05
N GLU A 109 -30.58 -13.51 3.77
CA GLU A 109 -31.25 -13.12 2.52
C GLU A 109 -30.37 -13.42 1.30
N ILE A 110 -29.07 -13.08 1.33
CA ILE A 110 -28.12 -13.39 0.24
C ILE A 110 -28.02 -14.90 0.02
N ILE A 111 -27.88 -15.70 1.08
CA ILE A 111 -27.79 -17.16 0.97
C ILE A 111 -29.09 -17.75 0.40
N ALA A 112 -30.25 -17.23 0.80
CA ALA A 112 -31.54 -17.68 0.27
C ALA A 112 -31.69 -17.37 -1.22
N LEU A 113 -31.28 -16.17 -1.66
CA LEU A 113 -31.28 -15.78 -3.07
C LEU A 113 -30.39 -16.70 -3.92
N ILE A 114 -29.17 -17.00 -3.46
CA ILE A 114 -28.24 -17.91 -4.15
C ILE A 114 -28.87 -19.30 -4.32
N LYS A 115 -29.43 -19.87 -3.25
CA LYS A 115 -30.07 -21.21 -3.29
C LYS A 115 -31.29 -21.25 -4.22
N ASN A 116 -32.11 -20.19 -4.21
CA ASN A 116 -33.27 -20.11 -5.08
C ASN A 116 -32.85 -20.06 -6.56
N GLU A 117 -31.81 -19.29 -6.89
CA GLU A 117 -31.30 -19.21 -8.27
C GLU A 117 -30.70 -20.55 -8.72
N GLU A 118 -29.90 -21.21 -7.88
CA GLU A 118 -29.34 -22.54 -8.14
C GLU A 118 -30.45 -23.57 -8.41
N LYS A 119 -31.53 -23.55 -7.62
CA LYS A 119 -32.69 -24.43 -7.83
C LYS A 119 -33.39 -24.11 -9.14
N SER A 120 -33.61 -22.83 -9.44
CA SER A 120 -34.28 -22.40 -10.66
C SER A 120 -33.48 -22.71 -11.93
N ARG A 121 -32.14 -22.74 -11.86
CA ARG A 121 -31.27 -23.15 -12.97
C ARG A 121 -31.36 -24.65 -13.22
N LYS A 122 -31.29 -25.48 -12.17
CA LYS A 122 -31.43 -26.94 -12.30
C LYS A 122 -32.75 -27.34 -12.96
N LEU A 123 -33.85 -26.68 -12.58
CA LEU A 123 -35.18 -26.87 -13.18
C LEU A 123 -35.31 -26.38 -14.64
N ARG A 124 -34.37 -25.59 -15.15
CA ARG A 124 -34.34 -25.14 -16.56
C ARG A 124 -33.40 -25.99 -17.42
N GLU A 125 -32.49 -26.72 -16.78
CA GLU A 125 -31.53 -27.62 -17.43
C GLU A 125 -32.05 -29.07 -17.52
N GLU A 126 -33.07 -29.41 -16.72
CA GLU A 126 -33.91 -30.63 -16.83
C GLU A 126 -35.07 -30.43 -17.82
#